data_AF-A0A017RV67-F1
#
_entry.id   AF-A0A017RV67-F1
#
_cell.length_a   1.000
_cell.length_b   1.000
_cell.length_c   1.000
_cell.angle_alpha   90.00
_cell.angle_beta   90.00
_cell.angle_gamma   90.00
#
_symmetry.space_group_name_H-M   'P 1'
#
loop_
_entity.id
_entity.type
_entity.pdbx_description
1 polymer ?
#
loop_
_entity_poly.entity_id
_entity_poly.type
_entity_poly.pdbx_seq_one_letter_code
_entity_poly.pdbx_strand_id
1 'polypeptide(L)' 'MLQKIDLLSFLLILIGSIMVYGSKYIFKLLKVDFEDKRNIIFKLIGLVIAGIGFLRILEVI' A
#
# COMPACT_ATOMS: atom_id res chain seq x y z
N MET A 1 23.48 6.02 -11.59
CA MET A 1 23.06 6.22 -10.19
C MET A 1 21.80 5.38 -9.95
N LEU A 2 21.91 4.05 -10.02
CA LEU A 2 20.84 3.15 -9.55
C LEU A 2 21.15 2.92 -8.07
N GLN A 3 20.56 3.76 -7.20
CA GLN A 3 20.52 3.50 -5.77
C GLN A 3 19.92 2.12 -5.55
N LYS A 4 20.55 1.34 -4.66
CA LYS A 4 20.04 0.05 -4.22
C LYS A 4 18.62 0.29 -3.69
N ILE A 5 17.60 -0.09 -4.46
CA ILE A 5 16.23 -0.10 -3.95
C ILE A 5 16.25 -1.11 -2.81
N ASP A 6 16.18 -0.59 -1.58
CA ASP A 6 16.05 -1.40 -0.38
C ASP A 6 14.84 -2.31 -0.55
N LEU A 7 15.04 -3.61 -0.31
CA LEU A 7 14.00 -4.63 -0.36
C LEU A 7 12.79 -4.21 0.49
N LEU A 8 13.03 -3.54 1.62
CA LEU A 8 11.97 -3.03 2.49
C LEU A 8 11.16 -1.92 1.82
N SER A 9 11.80 -0.97 1.13
CA SER A 9 11.11 0.09 0.40
C SER A 9 10.24 -0.48 -0.73
N PHE A 10 10.77 -1.47 -1.46
CA PHE A 10 10.02 -2.17 -2.50
C PHE A 10 8.80 -2.91 -1.91
N LEU A 11 8.98 -3.62 -0.79
CA LEU A 11 7.89 -4.32 -0.10
C LEU A 11 6.80 -3.36 0.39
N LEU A 12 7.16 -2.21 0.94
CA LEU A 12 6.21 -1.19 1.38
C LEU A 12 5.37 -0.67 0.21
N ILE A 13 6.00 -0.35 -0.91
CA ILE A 13 5.28 0.10 -2.12
C ILE A 13 4.36 -0.99 -2.64
N LEU A 14 4.84 -2.24 -2.69
CA LEU A 14 4.06 -3.38 -3.19
C LEU A 14 2.83 -3.61 -2.32
N ILE A 15 3.00 -3.72 -1.00
CA ILE A 15 1.92 -3.95 -0.04
C ILE A 15 0.92 -2.79 -0.06
N GLY A 16 1.41 -1.55 -0.01
CA GLY A 16 0.57 -0.36 -0.06
C GLY A 16 -0.25 -0.29 -1.35
N SER A 17 0.35 -0.63 -2.50
CA SER A 17 -0.34 -0.68 -3.80
C SER A 17 -1.42 -1.76 -3.84
N ILE A 18 -1.14 -2.96 -3.32
CA ILE A 18 -2.14 -4.04 -3.19
C ILE A 18 -3.29 -3.58 -2.30
N MET A 19 -3.02 -2.86 -1.22
CA MET A 19 -4.08 -2.33 -0.36
C MET A 19 -4.93 -1.26 -1.05
N VAL A 20 -4.35 -0.39 -1.88
CA VAL A 20 -5.08 0.67 -2.59
C VAL A 20 -5.95 0.11 -3.72
N TYR A 21 -5.40 -0.80 -4.53
CA TYR A 21 -6.06 -1.28 -5.76
C TYR A 21 -6.75 -2.64 -5.56
N GLY A 22 -6.18 -3.50 -4.72
CA GLY A 22 -6.67 -4.85 -4.43
C GLY A 22 -7.72 -4.92 -3.33
N SER A 23 -8.03 -3.82 -2.63
CA SER A 23 -8.96 -3.83 -1.48
C SER A 23 -10.29 -4.52 -1.77
N LYS A 24 -10.90 -4.27 -2.94
CA LYS A 24 -12.16 -4.91 -3.36
C LYS A 24 -12.07 -6.43 -3.40
N TYR A 25 -10.97 -6.96 -3.95
CA TYR A 25 -10.73 -8.40 -4.03
C TYR A 25 -10.46 -8.98 -2.65
N ILE A 26 -9.71 -8.28 -1.80
CA ILE A 26 -9.40 -8.69 -0.43
C ILE A 26 -10.68 -8.79 0.41
N PHE A 27 -11.56 -7.78 0.39
CA PHE A 27 -12.82 -7.82 1.12
C PHE A 27 -13.73 -8.95 0.63
N LYS A 28 -13.79 -9.17 -0.69
CA LYS A 28 -14.54 -10.29 -1.28
C LYS A 28 -14.00 -11.65 -0.84
N LEU A 29 -12.68 -11.84 -0.85
CA LEU A 29 -12.01 -13.07 -0.42
C LEU A 29 -12.26 -13.36 1.07
N LEU A 30 -12.23 -12.33 1.91
CA LEU A 30 -12.41 -12.45 3.35
C LEU A 30 -13.89 -12.51 3.77
N LYS A 31 -14.84 -12.46 2.82
CA LYS A 31 -16.30 -12.40 3.08
C LYS A 31 -16.68 -11.32 4.08
N VAL A 32 -15.95 -10.20 4.07
CA VAL A 32 -16.22 -9.04 4.92
C VAL A 32 -17.21 -8.15 4.20
N ASP A 33 -18.22 -7.66 4.90
CA ASP A 33 -19.17 -6.71 4.34
C ASP A 33 -18.46 -5.50 3.74
N PHE A 34 -18.74 -5.27 2.46
CA PHE A 34 -18.11 -4.21 1.69
C PHE A 34 -18.79 -2.88 2.01
N GLU A 35 -18.34 -2.26 3.10
CA GLU A 35 -18.70 -0.88 3.41
C GLU A 35 -17.75 0.10 2.72
N ASP A 36 -18.29 1.03 1.92
CA ASP A 36 -17.48 2.02 1.20
C ASP A 36 -16.56 2.82 2.12
N LYS A 37 -17.03 3.17 3.33
CA LYS A 37 -16.22 3.87 4.33
C LYS A 37 -15.00 3.05 4.76
N ARG A 38 -15.18 1.76 5.07
CA ARG A 38 -14.09 0.86 5.47
C ARG A 38 -13.11 0.64 4.32
N ASN A 39 -13.62 0.52 3.10
CA ASN A 39 -12.79 0.42 1.90
C ASN A 39 -11.94 1.68 1.67
N ILE A 40 -12.51 2.87 1.84
CA ILE A 40 -11.77 4.13 1.75
C ILE A 40 -10.67 4.19 2.81
N ILE A 41 -10.98 3.85 4.07
CA ILE A 41 -9.99 3.80 5.16
C ILE A 41 -8.85 2.85 4.83
N PHE A 42 -9.16 1.64 4.35
CA PHE A 42 -8.14 0.65 3.98
C PHE A 42 -7.24 1.15 2.85
N LYS A 43 -7.81 1.81 1.84
CA LYS A 43 -7.04 2.43 0.76
C LYS A 43 -6.15 3.58 1.26
N LEU A 44 -6.63 4.40 2.18
CA LEU A 44 -5.84 5.48 2.77
C LEU A 44 -4.63 4.92 3.55
N ILE A 45 -4.82 3.84 4.32
CA ILE A 45 -3.73 3.15 5.00
C ILE A 45 -2.70 2.62 3.98
N GLY A 46 -3.18 1.96 2.91
CA GLY A 46 -2.32 1.49 1.82
C GLY A 46 -1.53 2.61 1.15
N LEU A 47 -2.16 3.77 0.94
CA LEU A 47 -1.52 4.94 0.35
C LEU A 47 -0.41 5.49 1.24
N VAL A 48 -0.62 5.56 2.57
CA VAL A 48 0.41 5.98 3.52
C VAL A 48 1.60 5.02 3.51
N ILE A 49 1.35 3.70 3.51
CA ILE A 49 2.42 2.69 3.46
C ILE A 49 3.24 2.81 2.17
N ALA A 50 2.56 2.93 1.01
CA ALA A 50 3.23 3.12 -0.27
C ALA A 50 4.01 4.44 -0.30
N GLY A 51 3.46 5.51 0.27
CA GLY A 51 4.11 6.80 0.39
C GLY A 51 5.41 6.74 1.20
N ILE A 52 5.41 6.04 2.34
CA ILE A 52 6.61 5.82 3.15
C ILE A 52 7.67 5.06 2.34
N GLY A 53 7.28 3.99 1.64
CA GLY A 53 8.18 3.23 0.77
C GLY A 53 8.78 4.10 -0.34
N PHE A 54 7.97 4.97 -0.95
CA PHE A 54 8.42 5.89 -2.00
C PHE A 54 9.37 6.97 -1.46
N LEU A 55 9.06 7.58 -0.32
CA LEU A 55 9.92 8.59 0.30
C LEU A 55 11.30 8.02 0.69
N ARG A 56 11.35 6.74 1.10
CA ARG A 56 12.62 6.03 1.33
C ARG A 56 13.43 5.80 0.06
N ILE A 57 12.77 5.51 -1.08
CA ILE A 57 13.47 5.40 -2.37
C ILE A 57 14.08 6.75 -2.77
N LEU A 58 13.37 7.84 -2.48
CA LEU A 58 13.86 9.20 -2.74
C LEU A 58 14.91 9.68 -1.73
N GLU A 59 15.30 8.85 -0.75
CA GLU A 59 16.22 9.22 0.33
C GLU A 59 15.78 10.47 1.11
N VAL A 60 14.47 10.76 1.15
CA VAL A 60 13.90 11.85 1.96
C VAL A 60 13.88 11.47 3.44
N ILE A 61 13.72 10.18 3.72
CA ILE A 61 13.71 9.54 5.05
C ILE A 61 14.41 8.19 4.99
#